data_AF-A0A8C4M8X4-F1
#
_entry.id   AF-A0A8C4M8X4-F1
#
_cell.length_a   1.000
_cell.length_b   1.000
_cell.length_c   1.000
_cell.angle_alpha   90.00
_cell.angle_beta   90.00
_cell.angle_gamma   90.00
#
_symmetry.space_group_name_H-M   'P 1'
#
loop_
_entity.id
_entity.type
_entity.pdbx_description
1 polymer ?
#
loop_
_entity_poly.entity_id
_entity_poly.type
_entity_poly.pdbx_seq_one_letter_code
_entity_poly.pdbx_strand_id
1 'polypeptide(L)'
;MFFQPHPPVVGKVTHHSIELYWDLEKKAKRQGPQEQWCRFAIEEEDPKMHTYGIIYTGYATKHVVEGLEPRTLYRFRLKVTSPSGEYEYSPVVSVSTTSDLSTNIWMGEPISSEHFHRAVNVNDEDLLVQILQGGNVKVDVPNKFGFTALMVAAQKGFTSLMLACYAGHLEVVKYLRRHGASWETRDLGGCTALHWAADGGHCNVIEWMLKDGCEVDAVDTGSGWTPLMRVSAVSGNQGVASLLIDAGADVNVRDKDGKTPLMVNSLALCVELRSGLLRCLRNSCELSCV
;
A
#
# COMPACT_ATOMS: atom_id res chain seq x y z
N MET A 1 22.83 54.40 -14.31
CA MET A 1 23.05 53.52 -13.15
C MET A 1 22.27 52.25 -13.42
N PHE A 2 22.95 51.18 -13.78
CA PHE A 2 22.29 49.88 -13.89
C PHE A 2 21.83 49.46 -12.49
N PHE A 3 20.56 49.11 -12.39
CA PHE A 3 20.00 48.54 -11.18
C PHE A 3 20.31 47.06 -11.19
N GLN A 4 21.03 46.58 -10.17
CA GLN A 4 21.26 45.16 -9.98
C GLN A 4 19.91 44.42 -10.01
N PRO A 5 19.71 43.46 -10.92
CA PRO A 5 18.42 42.81 -11.06
C PRO A 5 18.12 41.95 -9.84
N HIS A 6 16.85 41.95 -9.40
CA HIS A 6 16.40 41.08 -8.33
C HIS A 6 16.51 39.60 -8.74
N PRO A 7 16.77 38.69 -7.79
CA PRO A 7 16.74 37.26 -8.07
C PRO A 7 15.36 36.83 -8.58
N PRO A 8 15.28 35.79 -9.42
CA PRO A 8 13.99 35.27 -9.85
C PRO A 8 13.19 34.79 -8.63
N VAL A 9 11.93 35.21 -8.58
CA VAL A 9 10.99 34.85 -7.52
C VAL A 9 10.43 33.47 -7.82
N VAL A 10 10.53 32.60 -6.82
CA VAL A 10 10.08 31.22 -6.90
C VAL A 10 8.59 31.18 -6.63
N GLY A 11 7.83 30.66 -7.59
CA GLY A 11 6.39 30.43 -7.45
C GLY A 11 6.10 29.02 -6.97
N LYS A 12 5.22 28.31 -7.71
CA LYS A 12 4.88 26.94 -7.39
C LYS A 12 6.09 26.02 -7.59
N VAL A 13 6.39 25.20 -6.59
CA VAL A 13 7.41 24.15 -6.65
C VAL A 13 6.73 22.80 -6.49
N THR A 14 7.06 21.85 -7.37
CA THR A 14 6.60 20.47 -7.31
C THR A 14 7.79 19.52 -7.20
N HIS A 15 7.53 18.22 -7.25
CA HIS A 15 8.57 17.19 -7.28
C HIS A 15 9.27 17.07 -8.65
N HIS A 16 8.75 17.70 -9.71
CA HIS A 16 9.34 17.65 -11.06
C HIS A 16 9.39 19.01 -11.79
N SER A 17 8.93 20.09 -11.17
CA SER A 17 8.91 21.43 -11.78
C SER A 17 9.05 22.58 -10.78
N ILE A 18 9.63 23.69 -11.25
CA ILE A 18 9.77 24.94 -10.50
C ILE A 18 9.31 26.09 -11.38
N GLU A 19 8.35 26.88 -10.90
CA GLU A 19 7.97 28.13 -11.56
C GLU A 19 8.88 29.29 -11.09
N LEU A 20 9.42 30.04 -12.04
CA LEU A 20 10.24 31.22 -11.81
C LEU A 20 9.61 32.44 -12.45
N TYR A 21 9.59 33.55 -11.71
CA TYR A 21 9.04 34.84 -12.11
C TYR A 21 10.08 35.94 -11.94
N TRP A 22 10.09 36.94 -12.82
CA TRP A 22 10.97 38.11 -12.69
C TRP A 22 10.29 39.36 -13.25
N ASP A 23 10.88 40.53 -12.99
CA ASP A 23 10.33 41.83 -13.41
C ASP A 23 8.88 42.08 -12.94
N LEU A 24 8.59 41.76 -11.67
CA LEU A 24 7.25 41.87 -11.07
C LEU A 24 6.69 43.29 -11.07
N GLU A 25 7.56 44.29 -11.00
CA GLU A 25 7.20 45.70 -11.03
C GLU A 25 7.06 46.26 -12.46
N LYS A 26 7.21 45.43 -13.49
CA LYS A 26 7.23 45.83 -14.91
C LYS A 26 8.18 47.01 -15.17
N LYS A 27 9.35 46.97 -14.52
CA LYS A 27 10.39 47.99 -14.65
C LYS A 27 10.96 48.00 -16.07
N ALA A 28 10.89 46.88 -16.79
CA ALA A 28 11.23 46.83 -18.21
C ALA A 28 10.12 47.48 -19.06
N LYS A 29 10.31 48.75 -19.44
CA LYS A 29 9.42 49.46 -20.36
C LYS A 29 9.46 48.82 -21.76
N ARG A 30 8.39 48.13 -22.15
CA ARG A 30 8.20 47.55 -23.49
C ARG A 30 7.53 48.55 -24.43
N GLN A 31 8.23 49.63 -24.77
CA GLN A 31 7.74 50.63 -25.72
C GLN A 31 8.64 50.61 -26.95
N GLY A 32 8.04 50.53 -28.15
CA GLY A 32 8.77 50.50 -29.41
C GLY A 32 9.17 49.09 -29.89
N PRO A 33 9.98 48.98 -30.95
CA PRO A 33 10.39 47.72 -31.57
C PRO A 33 11.19 46.83 -30.60
N GLN A 34 11.14 45.52 -30.83
CA GLN A 34 11.67 44.48 -29.92
C GLN A 34 13.19 44.61 -29.64
N GLU A 35 13.92 45.24 -30.55
CA GLU A 35 15.36 45.56 -30.42
C GLU A 35 15.66 46.52 -29.27
N GLN A 36 14.65 47.27 -28.79
CA GLN A 36 14.78 48.22 -27.69
C GLN A 36 14.41 47.59 -26.34
N TRP A 37 14.12 46.29 -26.29
CA TRP A 37 13.67 45.62 -25.07
C TRP A 37 14.84 44.90 -24.38
N CYS A 38 14.81 44.89 -23.05
CA CYS A 38 15.72 44.04 -22.28
C CYS A 38 15.40 42.56 -22.54
N ARG A 39 16.44 41.75 -22.74
CA ARG A 39 16.36 40.31 -22.88
C ARG A 39 16.72 39.64 -21.56
N PHE A 40 15.97 38.61 -21.20
CA PHE A 40 16.17 37.82 -20.00
C PHE A 40 16.73 36.45 -20.35
N ALA A 41 17.64 35.96 -19.53
CA ALA A 41 18.06 34.56 -19.54
C ALA A 41 18.09 34.00 -18.12
N ILE A 42 17.62 32.76 -17.96
CA ILE A 42 17.76 32.02 -16.71
C ILE A 42 18.88 31.00 -16.89
N GLU A 43 19.77 30.99 -15.90
CA GLU A 43 20.85 30.03 -15.84
C GLU A 43 20.71 29.13 -14.62
N GLU A 44 20.89 27.83 -14.81
CA GLU A 44 20.92 26.78 -13.78
C GLU A 44 22.37 26.38 -13.50
N GLU A 45 22.71 26.23 -12.22
CA GLU A 45 24.02 25.71 -11.80
C GLU A 45 24.08 24.19 -11.94
N ASP A 46 25.07 23.69 -12.69
CA ASP A 46 25.43 22.27 -12.66
C ASP A 46 26.20 21.99 -11.35
N PRO A 47 25.66 21.16 -10.43
CA PRO A 47 26.29 20.91 -9.14
C PRO A 47 27.62 20.14 -9.25
N LYS A 48 27.87 19.43 -10.36
CA LYS A 48 29.12 18.69 -10.57
C LYS A 48 30.21 19.61 -11.10
N MET A 49 29.86 20.47 -12.05
CA MET A 49 30.84 21.32 -12.74
C MET A 49 30.97 22.73 -12.13
N HIS A 50 30.06 23.13 -11.23
CA HIS A 50 29.96 24.49 -10.69
C HIS A 50 29.90 25.56 -11.80
N THR A 51 29.33 25.19 -12.94
CA THR A 51 29.12 26.05 -14.11
C THR A 51 27.64 26.36 -14.25
N TYR A 52 27.33 27.49 -14.88
CA TYR A 52 25.95 27.92 -15.12
C TYR A 52 25.58 27.69 -16.59
N GLY A 53 24.55 26.90 -16.83
CA GLY A 53 23.98 26.63 -18.16
C GLY A 53 22.71 27.44 -18.40
N ILE A 54 22.53 27.98 -19.60
CA ILE A 54 21.31 28.73 -19.96
C ILE A 54 20.17 27.73 -20.19
N ILE A 55 19.12 27.82 -19.38
CA ILE A 55 17.91 26.99 -19.53
C ILE A 55 16.77 27.75 -20.22
N TYR A 56 16.82 29.07 -20.20
CA TYR A 56 15.83 29.93 -20.86
C TYR A 56 16.50 31.20 -21.40
N THR A 57 16.07 31.66 -22.57
CA THR A 57 16.41 32.98 -23.11
C THR A 57 15.22 33.56 -23.87
N GLY A 58 14.89 34.82 -23.62
CA GLY A 58 13.77 35.48 -24.28
C GLY A 58 13.29 36.74 -23.57
N TYR A 59 12.01 37.06 -23.77
CA TYR A 59 11.38 38.29 -23.28
C TYR A 59 10.23 38.00 -22.29
N ALA A 60 9.99 36.73 -21.96
CA ALA A 60 9.00 36.39 -20.94
C ALA A 60 9.49 36.82 -19.56
N THR A 61 8.54 37.00 -18.65
CA THR A 61 8.76 37.30 -17.22
C THR A 61 8.40 36.11 -16.32
N LYS A 62 8.09 34.98 -16.94
CA LYS A 62 7.79 33.69 -16.30
C LYS A 62 8.46 32.59 -17.11
N HIS A 63 9.03 31.62 -16.43
CA HIS A 63 9.44 30.35 -17.00
C HIS A 63 9.19 29.22 -16.01
N VAL A 64 8.77 28.06 -16.54
CA VAL A 64 8.58 26.84 -15.74
C VAL A 64 9.68 25.89 -16.14
N VAL A 65 10.53 25.53 -15.17
CA VAL A 65 11.56 24.52 -15.34
C VAL A 65 10.90 23.17 -15.10
N GLU A 66 10.95 22.28 -16.08
CA GLU A 66 10.32 20.94 -16.04
C GLU A 66 11.38 19.84 -16.13
N GLY A 67 11.03 18.62 -15.71
CA GLY A 67 11.93 17.46 -15.77
C GLY A 67 12.94 17.38 -14.61
N LEU A 68 12.64 18.04 -13.48
CA LEU A 68 13.52 18.07 -12.31
C LEU A 68 13.43 16.78 -11.49
N GLU A 69 14.50 16.46 -10.77
CA GLU A 69 14.57 15.33 -9.85
C GLU A 69 13.93 15.68 -8.50
N PRO A 70 13.18 14.77 -7.86
CA PRO A 70 12.62 14.98 -6.53
C PRO A 70 13.71 15.07 -5.44
N ARG A 71 13.48 15.91 -4.42
CA ARG A 71 14.41 16.14 -3.29
C ARG A 71 15.79 16.66 -3.70
N THR A 72 15.88 17.28 -4.87
CA THR A 72 17.14 17.82 -5.39
C THR A 72 17.15 19.35 -5.24
N LEU A 73 18.30 19.87 -4.80
CA LEU A 73 18.53 21.31 -4.67
C LEU A 73 18.98 21.86 -6.03
N TYR A 74 18.23 22.84 -6.53
CA TYR A 74 18.53 23.58 -7.74
C TYR A 74 18.88 25.03 -7.41
N ARG A 75 19.75 25.62 -8.22
CA ARG A 75 20.20 27.00 -8.07
C ARG A 75 20.09 27.74 -9.38
N PHE A 76 19.39 28.88 -9.35
CA PHE A 76 19.12 29.68 -10.53
C PHE A 76 19.61 31.10 -10.36
N ARG A 77 19.99 31.73 -11.46
CA ARG A 77 20.24 33.18 -11.53
C ARG A 77 19.62 33.77 -12.78
N LEU A 78 19.22 35.03 -12.69
CA LEU A 78 18.69 35.80 -13.80
C LEU A 78 19.82 36.65 -14.41
N LYS A 79 19.93 36.60 -15.73
CA LYS A 79 20.75 37.50 -16.53
C LYS A 79 19.83 38.46 -17.27
N VAL A 80 20.03 39.76 -17.07
CA VAL A 80 19.31 40.81 -17.80
C VAL A 80 20.28 41.46 -18.77
N THR A 81 19.99 41.37 -20.07
CA THR A 81 20.77 42.02 -21.13
C THR A 81 20.00 43.22 -21.66
N SER A 82 20.62 44.39 -21.60
CA SER A 82 20.08 45.64 -22.14
C SER A 82 20.16 45.68 -23.67
N PRO A 83 19.40 46.58 -24.33
CA PRO A 83 19.50 46.82 -25.77
C PRO A 83 20.90 47.22 -26.26
N SER A 84 21.71 47.85 -25.40
CA SER A 84 23.10 48.21 -25.70
C SER A 84 24.08 47.03 -25.61
N GLY A 85 23.62 45.85 -25.21
CA GLY A 85 24.43 44.64 -25.07
C GLY A 85 25.11 44.47 -23.71
N GLU A 86 25.00 45.46 -22.82
CA GLU A 86 25.46 45.35 -21.43
C GLU A 86 24.54 44.40 -20.66
N TYR A 87 25.12 43.52 -19.83
CA TYR A 87 24.36 42.55 -19.06
C TYR A 87 24.77 42.56 -17.58
N GLU A 88 23.79 42.28 -16.72
CA GLU A 88 24.01 42.09 -15.29
C GLU A 88 23.34 40.81 -14.80
N TYR A 89 23.93 40.21 -13.76
CA TYR A 89 23.40 39.02 -13.10
C TYR A 89 22.74 39.38 -11.78
N SER A 90 21.64 38.69 -11.49
CA SER A 90 21.03 38.73 -10.17
C SER A 90 21.83 37.90 -9.17
N PRO A 91 21.59 38.09 -7.86
CA PRO A 91 21.91 37.08 -6.87
C PRO A 91 21.32 35.72 -7.23
N VAL A 92 21.93 34.64 -6.73
CA VAL A 92 21.47 33.26 -6.93
C VAL A 92 20.30 32.97 -6.00
N VAL A 93 19.27 32.32 -6.52
CA VAL A 93 18.18 31.73 -5.73
C VAL A 93 18.38 30.23 -5.64
N SER A 94 18.19 29.67 -4.45
CA SER A 94 18.27 28.22 -4.19
C SER A 94 16.87 27.69 -3.88
N VAL A 95 16.47 26.59 -4.54
CA VAL A 95 15.17 25.93 -4.37
C VAL A 95 15.36 24.43 -4.37
N SER A 96 14.75 23.75 -3.41
CA SER A 96 14.65 22.29 -3.42
C SER A 96 13.29 21.87 -3.95
N THR A 97 13.25 20.89 -4.85
CA THR A 97 12.00 20.22 -5.22
C THR A 97 11.43 19.49 -4.00
N THR A 98 10.11 19.54 -3.83
CA THR A 98 9.47 19.01 -2.62
C THR A 98 9.56 17.48 -2.55
N SER A 99 9.77 16.94 -1.35
CA SER A 99 9.63 15.50 -1.07
C SER A 99 8.18 15.02 -1.11
N ASP A 100 7.24 15.98 -1.15
CA ASP A 100 5.89 15.77 -0.69
C ASP A 100 4.94 15.72 -1.89
N LEU A 101 4.42 14.52 -2.14
CA LEU A 101 3.19 14.27 -2.87
C LEU A 101 1.95 14.97 -2.24
N SER A 102 2.10 15.79 -1.18
CA SER A 102 0.97 16.41 -0.46
C SER A 102 0.50 17.75 -1.06
N THR A 103 1.30 18.42 -1.89
CA THR A 103 0.93 19.71 -2.49
C THR A 103 0.18 19.59 -3.82
N ASN A 104 -0.09 18.36 -4.29
CA ASN A 104 -0.89 18.09 -5.50
C ASN A 104 -2.42 18.27 -5.33
N ILE A 105 -2.88 18.88 -4.22
CA ILE A 105 -4.32 19.09 -3.96
C ILE A 105 -4.96 20.15 -4.88
N TRP A 106 -4.19 20.96 -5.61
CA TRP A 106 -4.75 21.94 -6.54
C TRP A 106 -4.04 21.93 -7.90
N MET A 107 -4.42 20.98 -8.75
CA MET A 107 -4.74 21.18 -10.18
C MET A 107 -4.65 19.84 -10.93
N GLY A 108 -5.81 19.24 -11.21
CA GLY A 108 -6.10 18.53 -12.47
C GLY A 108 -5.28 17.31 -12.89
N GLU A 109 -4.27 16.86 -12.17
CA GLU A 109 -3.58 15.60 -12.51
C GLU A 109 -4.46 14.39 -12.15
N PRO A 110 -4.57 13.37 -13.03
CA PRO A 110 -5.23 12.13 -12.68
C PRO A 110 -4.54 11.57 -11.45
N ILE A 111 -5.31 11.35 -10.38
CA ILE A 111 -4.80 10.83 -9.12
C ILE A 111 -4.07 9.52 -9.44
N SER A 112 -2.74 9.53 -9.28
CA SER A 112 -1.88 8.41 -9.65
C SER A 112 -2.39 7.13 -8.97
N SER A 113 -2.31 5.99 -9.68
CA SER A 113 -2.67 4.69 -9.12
C SER A 113 -1.96 4.42 -7.79
N GLU A 114 -0.76 4.97 -7.60
CA GLU A 114 -0.01 4.87 -6.35
C GLU A 114 -0.70 5.53 -5.16
N HIS A 115 -1.42 6.64 -5.37
CA HIS A 115 -2.26 7.26 -4.33
C HIS A 115 -3.43 6.38 -3.94
N PHE A 116 -4.06 5.72 -4.92
CA PHE A 116 -5.15 4.78 -4.69
C PHE A 116 -4.66 3.52 -3.96
N HIS A 117 -3.52 2.96 -4.38
CA HIS A 117 -2.82 1.88 -3.67
C HIS A 117 -2.47 2.27 -2.24
N ARG A 118 -1.98 3.50 -2.02
CA ARG A 118 -1.65 4.00 -0.68
C ARG A 118 -2.89 4.11 0.19
N ALA A 119 -3.97 4.72 -0.31
CA ALA A 119 -5.23 4.88 0.42
C ALA A 119 -5.79 3.53 0.89
N VAL A 120 -5.81 2.54 -0.02
CA VAL A 120 -6.15 1.15 0.32
C VAL A 120 -5.18 0.57 1.35
N ASN A 121 -3.88 0.78 1.17
CA ASN A 121 -2.87 0.23 2.06
C ASN A 121 -2.97 0.80 3.48
N VAL A 122 -3.33 2.07 3.66
CA VAL A 122 -3.54 2.65 5.00
C VAL A 122 -4.97 2.47 5.53
N ASN A 123 -5.87 1.87 4.75
CA ASN A 123 -7.29 1.73 5.06
C ASN A 123 -7.96 3.08 5.41
N ASP A 124 -7.62 4.12 4.63
CA ASP A 124 -8.17 5.47 4.79
C ASP A 124 -9.41 5.61 3.91
N GLU A 125 -10.58 5.40 4.53
CA GLU A 125 -11.89 5.40 3.85
C GLU A 125 -12.24 6.76 3.26
N ASP A 126 -11.97 7.86 3.99
CA ASP A 126 -12.28 9.22 3.55
C ASP A 126 -11.46 9.58 2.31
N LEU A 127 -10.17 9.24 2.32
CA LEU A 127 -9.30 9.40 1.16
C LEU A 127 -9.75 8.53 -0.02
N LEU A 128 -10.18 7.30 0.23
CA LEU A 128 -10.68 6.39 -0.82
C LEU A 128 -11.94 6.94 -1.50
N VAL A 129 -12.89 7.46 -0.70
CA VAL A 129 -14.13 8.06 -1.19
C VAL A 129 -13.84 9.31 -2.01
N GLN A 130 -12.96 10.20 -1.53
CA GLN A 130 -12.54 11.38 -2.29
C GLN A 130 -11.90 11.01 -3.62
N ILE A 131 -11.04 9.98 -3.63
CA ILE A 131 -10.37 9.50 -4.84
C ILE A 131 -11.38 8.93 -5.85
N LEU A 132 -12.34 8.12 -5.39
CA LEU A 132 -13.35 7.50 -6.25
C LEU A 132 -14.38 8.53 -6.78
N GLN A 133 -14.78 9.50 -5.96
CA GLN A 133 -15.68 10.58 -6.36
C GLN A 133 -15.04 11.53 -7.39
N GLY A 134 -13.72 11.66 -7.39
CA GLY A 134 -12.97 12.44 -8.37
C GLY A 134 -13.02 11.91 -9.81
N GLY A 135 -13.52 10.69 -10.03
CA GLY A 135 -13.86 10.13 -11.35
C GLY A 135 -12.69 9.87 -12.31
N ASN A 136 -11.45 10.22 -11.94
CA ASN A 136 -10.28 10.20 -12.83
C ASN A 136 -9.18 9.21 -12.36
N VAL A 137 -9.56 8.11 -11.72
CA VAL A 137 -8.64 7.06 -11.25
C VAL A 137 -8.81 5.76 -12.02
N LYS A 138 -7.71 5.24 -12.53
CA LYS A 138 -7.63 3.87 -13.06
C LYS A 138 -7.42 2.89 -11.90
N VAL A 139 -8.49 2.22 -11.50
CA VAL A 139 -8.53 1.28 -10.35
C VAL A 139 -7.81 -0.05 -10.61
N ASP A 140 -7.66 -0.43 -11.89
CA ASP A 140 -7.10 -1.73 -12.31
C ASP A 140 -5.59 -1.69 -12.59
N VAL A 141 -4.90 -0.61 -12.22
CA VAL A 141 -3.45 -0.50 -12.46
C VAL A 141 -2.69 -1.27 -11.37
N PRO A 142 -1.89 -2.29 -11.73
CA PRO A 142 -1.07 -3.00 -10.77
C PRO A 142 0.09 -2.13 -10.23
N ASN A 143 0.46 -2.34 -8.98
CA ASN A 143 1.64 -1.74 -8.37
C ASN A 143 2.94 -2.43 -8.88
N LYS A 144 4.10 -2.00 -8.38
CA LYS A 144 5.42 -2.59 -8.73
C LYS A 144 5.55 -4.09 -8.47
N PHE A 145 4.63 -4.67 -7.70
CA PHE A 145 4.57 -6.10 -7.37
C PHE A 145 3.51 -6.86 -8.18
N GLY A 146 2.83 -6.20 -9.13
CA GLY A 146 1.80 -6.83 -9.96
C GLY A 146 0.39 -6.88 -9.33
N PHE A 147 0.20 -6.33 -8.13
CA PHE A 147 -1.11 -6.35 -7.45
C PHE A 147 -1.91 -5.10 -7.76
N THR A 148 -3.20 -5.24 -8.08
CA THR A 148 -4.13 -4.10 -8.15
C THR A 148 -4.51 -3.64 -6.74
N ALA A 149 -5.03 -2.42 -6.61
CA ALA A 149 -5.38 -1.86 -5.31
C ALA A 149 -6.49 -2.72 -4.66
N LEU A 150 -7.42 -3.25 -5.46
CA LEU A 150 -8.41 -4.21 -5.00
C LEU A 150 -7.76 -5.51 -4.47
N MET A 151 -6.73 -6.04 -5.14
CA MET A 151 -5.99 -7.21 -4.65
C MET A 151 -5.27 -6.93 -3.34
N VAL A 152 -4.71 -5.73 -3.15
CA VAL A 152 -4.09 -5.31 -1.89
C VAL A 152 -5.13 -5.17 -0.78
N ALA A 153 -6.29 -4.55 -1.06
CA ALA A 153 -7.41 -4.45 -0.11
C ALA A 153 -7.89 -5.83 0.31
N ALA A 154 -8.10 -6.72 -0.67
CA ALA A 154 -8.51 -8.09 -0.47
C ALA A 154 -7.47 -8.83 0.39
N GLN A 155 -6.20 -8.83 0.00
CA GLN A 155 -5.12 -9.48 0.74
C GLN A 155 -5.00 -8.97 2.18
N LYS A 156 -5.17 -7.66 2.41
CA LYS A 156 -5.19 -7.08 3.76
C LYS A 156 -6.41 -7.49 4.57
N GLY A 157 -7.61 -7.47 3.99
CA GLY A 157 -8.82 -7.97 4.64
C GLY A 157 -8.72 -9.45 4.99
N PHE A 158 -8.05 -10.23 4.14
CA PHE A 158 -7.79 -11.65 4.35
C PHE A 158 -6.80 -11.88 5.50
N THR A 159 -5.70 -11.12 5.49
CA THR A 159 -4.64 -11.21 6.49
C THR A 159 -5.13 -10.69 7.86
N SER A 160 -5.98 -9.66 7.89
CA SER A 160 -6.47 -9.08 9.15
C SER A 160 -7.40 -10.01 9.93
N LEU A 161 -8.33 -10.70 9.26
CA LEU A 161 -9.21 -11.67 9.92
C LEU A 161 -8.42 -12.88 10.43
N MET A 162 -7.50 -13.42 9.61
CA MET A 162 -6.68 -14.57 9.99
C MET A 162 -5.76 -14.26 11.18
N LEU A 163 -5.10 -13.10 11.18
CA LEU A 163 -4.27 -12.66 12.30
C LEU A 163 -5.08 -12.44 13.57
N ALA A 164 -6.28 -11.85 13.47
CA ALA A 164 -7.17 -11.67 14.61
C ALA A 164 -7.63 -13.02 15.20
N CYS A 165 -7.88 -14.02 14.34
CA CYS A 165 -8.21 -15.38 14.76
C CYS A 165 -7.03 -16.07 15.44
N TYR A 166 -5.84 -15.99 14.84
CA TYR A 166 -4.60 -16.53 15.40
C TYR A 166 -4.25 -15.92 16.75
N ALA A 167 -4.44 -14.61 16.93
CA ALA A 167 -4.16 -13.90 18.17
C ALA A 167 -5.28 -13.98 19.23
N GLY A 168 -6.42 -14.62 18.90
CA GLY A 168 -7.52 -14.82 19.85
C GLY A 168 -8.37 -13.57 20.13
N HIS A 169 -8.30 -12.54 19.28
CA HIS A 169 -8.98 -11.27 19.48
C HIS A 169 -10.44 -11.32 19.04
N LEU A 170 -11.29 -12.01 19.81
CA LEU A 170 -12.70 -12.28 19.47
C LEU A 170 -13.51 -11.04 19.05
N GLU A 171 -13.35 -9.91 19.75
CA GLU A 171 -14.12 -8.69 19.41
C GLU A 171 -13.70 -8.09 18.07
N VAL A 172 -12.41 -8.21 17.70
CA VAL A 172 -11.91 -7.82 16.37
C VAL A 172 -12.46 -8.76 15.31
N VAL A 173 -12.47 -10.07 15.56
CA VAL A 173 -13.05 -11.07 14.66
C VAL A 173 -14.52 -10.78 14.38
N LYS A 174 -15.33 -10.52 15.42
CA LYS A 174 -16.75 -10.13 15.29
C LYS A 174 -16.91 -8.85 14.49
N TYR A 175 -16.07 -7.85 14.76
CA TYR A 175 -16.10 -6.58 14.03
C TYR A 175 -15.84 -6.81 12.54
N LEU A 176 -14.77 -7.52 12.19
CA LEU A 176 -14.41 -7.80 10.80
C LEU A 176 -15.50 -8.58 10.06
N ARG A 177 -16.13 -9.57 10.72
CA ARG A 177 -17.25 -10.33 10.14
C ARG A 177 -18.48 -9.48 9.87
N ARG A 178 -18.83 -8.57 10.77
CA ARG A 178 -19.93 -7.61 10.55
C ARG A 178 -19.67 -6.65 9.38
N HIS A 179 -18.41 -6.42 9.05
CA HIS A 179 -17.99 -5.56 7.94
C HIS A 179 -17.59 -6.34 6.69
N GLY A 180 -18.08 -7.57 6.53
CA GLY A 180 -18.02 -8.30 5.26
C GLY A 180 -16.79 -9.19 5.06
N ALA A 181 -15.92 -9.39 6.06
CA ALA A 181 -14.85 -10.38 5.95
C ALA A 181 -15.44 -11.79 5.80
N SER A 182 -14.96 -12.64 4.88
CA SER A 182 -15.52 -13.98 4.61
C SER A 182 -14.70 -15.10 5.28
N TRP A 183 -15.38 -16.15 5.75
CA TRP A 183 -14.74 -17.38 6.24
C TRP A 183 -14.07 -18.21 5.14
N GLU A 184 -14.59 -18.13 3.91
CA GLU A 184 -14.10 -18.88 2.74
C GLU A 184 -12.78 -18.33 2.20
N THR A 185 -12.36 -17.18 2.72
CA THR A 185 -11.10 -16.55 2.38
C THR A 185 -9.93 -17.50 2.62
N ARG A 186 -8.99 -17.54 1.67
CA ARG A 186 -7.78 -18.35 1.73
C ARG A 186 -6.50 -17.50 1.60
N ASP A 187 -5.49 -17.82 2.38
CA ASP A 187 -4.15 -17.26 2.21
C ASP A 187 -3.39 -17.92 1.05
N LEU A 188 -2.12 -17.54 0.85
CA LEU A 188 -1.27 -18.11 -0.21
C LEU A 188 -1.04 -19.62 -0.07
N GLY A 189 -1.15 -20.17 1.14
CA GLY A 189 -1.08 -21.61 1.40
C GLY A 189 -2.43 -22.32 1.27
N GLY A 190 -3.51 -21.57 0.98
CA GLY A 190 -4.87 -22.08 0.94
C GLY A 190 -5.54 -22.17 2.31
N CYS A 191 -4.93 -21.65 3.38
CA CYS A 191 -5.46 -21.75 4.73
C CYS A 191 -6.59 -20.76 4.96
N THR A 192 -7.63 -21.18 5.68
CA THR A 192 -8.78 -20.34 6.06
C THR A 192 -8.61 -19.71 7.43
N ALA A 193 -9.50 -18.81 7.86
CA ALA A 193 -9.43 -18.25 9.21
C ALA A 193 -9.47 -19.32 10.32
N LEU A 194 -10.20 -20.43 10.12
CA LEU A 194 -10.33 -21.50 11.13
C LEU A 194 -9.02 -22.26 11.32
N HIS A 195 -8.27 -22.45 10.24
CA HIS A 195 -6.92 -22.99 10.26
C HIS A 195 -5.99 -22.16 11.15
N TRP A 196 -6.01 -20.83 10.99
CA TRP A 196 -5.21 -19.90 11.80
C TRP A 196 -5.69 -19.86 13.27
N ALA A 197 -7.00 -19.92 13.52
CA ALA A 197 -7.54 -20.02 14.88
C ALA A 197 -7.09 -21.32 15.59
N ALA A 198 -7.05 -22.43 14.85
CA ALA A 198 -6.64 -23.74 15.34
C ALA A 198 -5.14 -23.80 15.73
N ASP A 199 -4.28 -23.08 14.98
CA ASP A 199 -2.87 -22.90 15.35
C ASP A 199 -2.72 -22.04 16.61
N GLY A 200 -3.52 -20.96 16.72
CA GLY A 200 -3.52 -20.07 17.89
C GLY A 200 -4.09 -20.71 19.16
N GLY A 201 -4.92 -21.74 19.04
CA GLY A 201 -5.45 -22.51 20.18
C GLY A 201 -6.57 -21.80 20.96
N HIS A 202 -7.22 -20.79 20.37
CA HIS A 202 -8.19 -19.95 21.07
C HIS A 202 -9.63 -20.48 20.93
N CYS A 203 -10.05 -21.33 21.87
CA CYS A 203 -11.36 -21.99 21.90
C CYS A 203 -12.55 -21.04 21.75
N ASN A 204 -12.52 -19.88 22.40
CA ASN A 204 -13.60 -18.88 22.37
C ASN A 204 -13.83 -18.27 20.97
N VAL A 205 -12.75 -18.09 20.19
CA VAL A 205 -12.84 -17.63 18.81
C VAL A 205 -13.44 -18.71 17.94
N ILE A 206 -12.93 -19.93 18.05
CA ILE A 206 -13.39 -21.08 17.26
C ILE A 206 -14.87 -21.38 17.53
N GLU A 207 -15.29 -21.42 18.80
CA GLU A 207 -16.69 -21.63 19.17
C GLU A 207 -17.60 -20.58 18.51
N TRP A 208 -17.16 -19.32 18.47
CA TRP A 208 -17.92 -18.26 17.81
C TRP A 208 -17.93 -18.41 16.28
N MET A 209 -16.79 -18.73 15.65
CA MET A 209 -16.69 -18.96 14.21
C MET A 209 -17.62 -20.08 13.74
N LEU A 210 -17.68 -21.17 14.51
CA LEU A 210 -18.54 -22.33 14.22
C LEU A 210 -20.02 -21.96 14.35
N LYS A 211 -20.40 -21.19 15.37
CA LYS A 211 -21.76 -20.64 15.52
C LYS A 211 -22.15 -19.71 14.38
N ASP A 212 -21.17 -19.00 13.80
CA ASP A 212 -21.34 -18.10 12.65
C ASP A 212 -21.28 -18.84 11.29
N GLY A 213 -21.29 -20.18 11.29
CA GLY A 213 -21.40 -21.00 10.08
C GLY A 213 -20.08 -21.21 9.32
N CYS A 214 -18.94 -21.12 9.99
CA CYS A 214 -17.64 -21.41 9.38
C CYS A 214 -17.50 -22.90 9.00
N GLU A 215 -16.97 -23.18 7.80
CA GLU A 215 -16.68 -24.54 7.33
C GLU A 215 -15.60 -25.22 8.19
N VAL A 216 -15.96 -26.36 8.79
CA VAL A 216 -15.11 -27.10 9.75
C VAL A 216 -13.95 -27.83 9.06
N ASP A 217 -14.24 -28.49 7.94
CA ASP A 217 -13.31 -29.40 7.25
C ASP A 217 -12.69 -28.80 5.99
N ALA A 218 -12.59 -27.47 5.93
CA ALA A 218 -11.89 -26.82 4.84
C ALA A 218 -10.44 -27.35 4.77
N VAL A 219 -9.96 -27.67 3.57
CA VAL A 219 -8.57 -28.15 3.37
C VAL A 219 -7.68 -27.06 2.82
N ASP A 220 -6.46 -26.95 3.34
CA ASP A 220 -5.44 -26.08 2.75
C ASP A 220 -4.94 -26.60 1.39
N THR A 221 -4.30 -25.72 0.62
CA THR A 221 -3.78 -26.06 -0.72
C THR A 221 -2.39 -26.69 -0.64
N GLY A 222 -1.62 -26.43 0.41
CA GLY A 222 -0.24 -26.88 0.56
C GLY A 222 -0.14 -28.37 0.83
N SER A 223 -0.69 -28.80 1.96
CA SER A 223 -0.62 -30.15 2.52
C SER A 223 -1.95 -30.91 2.41
N GLY A 224 -3.05 -30.20 2.15
CA GLY A 224 -4.40 -30.79 2.24
C GLY A 224 -4.82 -31.02 3.69
N TRP A 225 -4.31 -30.21 4.62
CA TRP A 225 -4.68 -30.35 6.03
C TRP A 225 -6.00 -29.67 6.32
N THR A 226 -6.78 -30.27 7.22
CA THR A 226 -7.94 -29.64 7.87
C THR A 226 -7.50 -28.89 9.13
N PRO A 227 -8.33 -28.01 9.70
CA PRO A 227 -8.08 -27.40 11.01
C PRO A 227 -7.79 -28.45 12.09
N LEU A 228 -8.47 -29.61 12.09
CA LEU A 228 -8.22 -30.67 13.07
C LEU A 228 -6.82 -31.32 12.90
N MET A 229 -6.35 -31.49 11.66
CA MET A 229 -4.97 -31.94 11.40
C MET A 229 -3.93 -30.93 11.89
N ARG A 230 -4.20 -29.64 11.73
CA ARG A 230 -3.34 -28.56 12.23
C ARG A 230 -3.22 -28.58 13.75
N VAL A 231 -4.32 -28.76 14.47
CA VAL A 231 -4.28 -28.94 15.93
C VAL A 231 -3.41 -30.14 16.31
N SER A 232 -3.52 -31.24 15.56
CA SER A 232 -2.76 -32.46 15.81
C SER A 232 -1.26 -32.32 15.54
N ALA A 233 -0.90 -31.50 14.54
CA ALA A 233 0.48 -31.30 14.11
C ALA A 233 1.20 -30.16 14.85
N VAL A 234 0.49 -29.07 15.16
CA VAL A 234 1.09 -27.79 15.55
C VAL A 234 0.78 -27.44 17.00
N SER A 235 -0.50 -27.29 17.37
CA SER A 235 -0.86 -26.70 18.67
C SER A 235 -1.01 -27.71 19.80
N GLY A 236 -1.41 -28.95 19.51
CA GLY A 236 -1.67 -29.98 20.52
C GLY A 236 -2.86 -29.67 21.44
N ASN A 237 -3.68 -28.67 21.11
CA ASN A 237 -4.71 -28.16 22.00
C ASN A 237 -5.97 -29.04 22.00
N GLN A 238 -6.15 -29.81 23.07
CA GLN A 238 -7.28 -30.72 23.26
C GLN A 238 -8.64 -30.01 23.28
N GLY A 239 -8.72 -28.82 23.85
CA GLY A 239 -9.96 -28.06 23.90
C GLY A 239 -10.43 -27.69 22.49
N VAL A 240 -9.50 -27.27 21.64
CA VAL A 240 -9.81 -26.98 20.23
C VAL A 240 -10.17 -28.25 19.46
N ALA A 241 -9.43 -29.35 19.66
CA ALA A 241 -9.74 -30.61 19.00
C ALA A 241 -11.15 -31.12 19.36
N SER A 242 -11.51 -31.06 20.65
CA SER A 242 -12.87 -31.41 21.10
C SER A 242 -13.91 -30.54 20.44
N LEU A 243 -13.72 -29.22 20.43
CA LEU A 243 -14.67 -28.29 19.81
C LEU A 243 -14.87 -28.56 18.32
N LEU A 244 -13.81 -28.84 17.57
CA LEU A 244 -13.92 -29.16 16.14
C LEU A 244 -14.65 -30.49 15.93
N ILE A 245 -14.34 -31.51 16.73
CA ILE A 245 -15.01 -32.82 16.67
C ILE A 245 -16.49 -32.71 17.03
N ASP A 246 -16.81 -31.97 18.10
CA ASP A 246 -18.19 -31.72 18.55
C ASP A 246 -18.98 -30.93 17.50
N ALA A 247 -18.30 -30.11 16.70
CA ALA A 247 -18.87 -29.39 15.56
C ALA A 247 -18.96 -30.25 14.27
N GLY A 248 -18.57 -31.52 14.32
CA GLY A 248 -18.73 -32.47 13.22
C GLY A 248 -17.52 -32.61 12.30
N ALA A 249 -16.32 -32.22 12.73
CA ALA A 249 -15.10 -32.42 11.94
C ALA A 249 -14.89 -33.91 11.59
N ASP A 250 -14.65 -34.22 10.31
CA ASP A 250 -14.36 -35.57 9.87
C ASP A 250 -12.93 -35.98 10.24
N VAL A 251 -12.85 -36.91 11.20
CA VAL A 251 -11.59 -37.50 11.69
C VAL A 251 -10.92 -38.46 10.69
N ASN A 252 -11.54 -38.70 9.53
CA ASN A 252 -11.03 -39.61 8.49
C ASN A 252 -10.53 -38.91 7.23
N VAL A 253 -10.59 -37.57 7.16
CA VAL A 253 -10.01 -36.81 6.04
C VAL A 253 -8.55 -37.21 5.87
N ARG A 254 -8.09 -37.28 4.62
CA ARG A 254 -6.71 -37.64 4.27
C ARG A 254 -6.00 -36.44 3.67
N ASP A 255 -4.81 -36.17 4.18
CA ASP A 255 -3.91 -35.19 3.58
C ASP A 255 -3.32 -35.71 2.25
N LYS A 256 -2.48 -34.91 1.60
CA LYS A 256 -1.85 -35.29 0.33
C LYS A 256 -0.93 -36.51 0.42
N ASP A 257 -0.43 -36.83 1.61
CA ASP A 257 0.37 -38.04 1.87
C ASP A 257 -0.52 -39.23 2.27
N GLY A 258 -1.85 -39.07 2.26
CA GLY A 258 -2.81 -40.08 2.65
C GLY A 258 -2.98 -40.26 4.17
N LYS A 259 -2.41 -39.36 4.98
CA LYS A 259 -2.45 -39.42 6.45
C LYS A 259 -3.75 -38.81 6.99
N THR A 260 -4.34 -39.47 7.98
CA THR A 260 -5.49 -38.95 8.73
C THR A 260 -5.04 -38.07 9.90
N PRO A 261 -5.92 -37.25 10.53
CA PRO A 261 -5.57 -36.49 11.73
C PRO A 261 -4.90 -37.33 12.83
N LEU A 262 -5.37 -38.56 13.03
CA LEU A 262 -4.76 -39.51 13.96
C LEU A 262 -3.33 -39.93 13.57
N MET A 263 -3.05 -40.08 12.28
CA MET A 263 -1.72 -40.45 11.77
C MET A 263 -0.75 -39.28 11.83
N VAL A 264 -1.21 -38.05 11.56
CA VAL A 264 -0.43 -36.82 11.71
C VAL A 264 0.01 -36.64 13.16
N ASN A 265 -0.86 -36.97 14.11
CA ASN A 265 -0.57 -36.98 15.54
C ASN A 265 0.59 -37.94 15.89
N SER A 266 0.81 -39.05 15.18
CA SER A 266 1.90 -39.99 15.52
C SER A 266 3.31 -39.43 15.32
N LEU A 267 3.46 -38.31 14.60
CA LEU A 267 4.73 -37.59 14.44
C LEU A 267 4.92 -36.49 15.50
N ALA A 268 3.86 -36.07 16.19
CA ALA A 268 3.86 -35.04 17.22
C ALA A 268 3.58 -35.66 18.61
N LEU A 269 4.33 -35.29 19.64
CA LEU A 269 4.35 -35.95 20.97
C LEU A 269 3.04 -35.91 21.82
N CYS A 270 1.85 -35.69 21.24
CA CYS A 270 0.58 -35.51 21.96
C CYS A 270 -0.19 -36.83 22.21
N VAL A 271 0.24 -37.59 23.23
CA VAL A 271 -0.37 -38.88 23.64
C VAL A 271 -1.87 -38.78 23.99
N GLU A 272 -2.31 -37.66 24.56
CA GLU A 272 -3.68 -37.47 25.05
C GLU A 272 -4.69 -37.11 23.93
N LEU A 273 -4.28 -36.37 22.89
CA LEU A 273 -5.15 -36.14 21.72
C LEU A 273 -5.45 -37.45 20.97
N ARG A 274 -4.46 -38.37 20.95
CA ARG A 274 -4.60 -39.69 20.35
C ARG A 274 -5.71 -40.51 21.00
N SER A 275 -5.86 -40.46 22.32
CA SER A 275 -6.90 -41.21 23.03
C SER A 275 -8.30 -40.65 22.74
N GLY A 276 -8.43 -39.33 22.62
CA GLY A 276 -9.66 -38.65 22.18
C GLY A 276 -10.09 -39.05 20.77
N LEU A 277 -9.19 -38.96 19.79
CA LEU A 277 -9.46 -39.34 18.41
C LEU A 277 -9.79 -40.84 18.25
N LEU A 278 -9.09 -41.72 18.97
CA LEU A 278 -9.39 -43.16 18.98
C LEU A 278 -10.78 -43.47 19.57
N ARG A 279 -11.21 -42.72 20.59
CA ARG A 279 -12.55 -42.86 21.17
C ARG A 279 -13.62 -42.44 20.15
N CYS A 280 -13.41 -41.35 19.42
CA CYS A 280 -14.31 -40.92 18.36
C CYS A 280 -14.43 -41.97 17.24
N LEU A 281 -13.31 -42.49 16.75
CA LEU A 281 -13.30 -43.54 15.72
C LEU A 281 -14.04 -44.81 16.17
N ARG A 282 -13.89 -45.20 17.45
CA ARG A 282 -14.58 -46.37 17.99
C ARG A 282 -16.11 -46.18 17.99
N ASN A 283 -16.57 -44.97 18.34
CA ASN A 283 -17.99 -44.63 18.29
C ASN A 283 -18.50 -44.55 16.83
N SER A 284 -17.71 -44.00 15.90
CA SER A 284 -18.05 -43.93 14.48
C SER A 284 -18.23 -45.32 13.85
N CYS A 285 -17.36 -46.28 14.20
CA CYS A 285 -17.47 -47.68 13.72
C CYS A 285 -18.72 -48.41 14.26
N GLU A 286 -19.19 -48.06 15.46
CA GLU A 286 -20.42 -48.64 16.03
C GLU A 286 -21.68 -48.11 15.33
N LEU A 287 -21.67 -46.87 14.82
CA LEU A 287 -22.77 -46.29 14.04
C LEU A 287 -22.86 -46.80 12.59
N SER A 288 -21.78 -47.35 12.03
CA SER A 288 -21.75 -47.94 10.68
C SER A 288 -22.16 -49.42 10.60
N CYS A 289 -22.51 -50.04 11.73
CA CYS A 289 -22.84 -51.46 11.85
C CYS A 289 -24.31 -51.74 12.23
N VAL A 290 -25.25 -50.82 11.95
CA VAL A 290 -26.70 -51.04 12.10
C VAL A 290 -27.38 -50.95 10.74
#